data_AF-A0A7L5YVP8-F1
#
_entry.id   AF-A0A7L5YVP8-F1
#
_cell.length_a   1.000
_cell.length_b   1.000
_cell.length_c   1.000
_cell.angle_alpha   90.00
_cell.angle_beta   90.00
_cell.angle_gamma   90.00
#
_symmetry.space_group_name_H-M   'P 1'
#
loop_
_entity.id
_entity.type
_entity.pdbx_description
1 polymer ?
#
loop_
_entity_poly.entity_id
_entity_poly.type
_entity_poly.pdbx_seq_one_letter_code
_entity_poly.pdbx_strand_id
1 'polypeptide(L)'
;MPDAASAPSPSHIQSHWRQWVWILAGVATVALLSALATPLFVSTGGRLLANRALDAGQPAHAEPWLRFALRLHPRSADLHDSLGTLLFAEGHTAEALVHFAQAVDLDGSLATAQNNLGAALLNLRQPAAAIPYLQAAVTLNPGGATAFANLGQAYYRVGQLDAALTAYQRAYELDPTQLDARAVGRHSVQNGVI
;
A
#
# COMPACT_ATOMS: atom_id res chain seq x y z
N MET A 1 43.37 -14.55 -78.20
CA MET A 1 43.58 -13.55 -77.13
C MET A 1 42.47 -13.76 -76.11
N PRO A 2 42.76 -14.06 -74.83
CA PRO A 2 41.71 -14.20 -73.83
C PRO A 2 41.39 -12.83 -73.19
N ASP A 3 40.11 -12.50 -73.10
CA ASP A 3 39.59 -11.32 -72.39
C ASP A 3 39.80 -11.47 -70.88
N ALA A 4 40.48 -10.48 -70.29
CA ALA A 4 40.73 -10.41 -68.86
C ALA A 4 39.47 -9.91 -68.14
N ALA A 5 38.89 -10.76 -67.29
CA ALA A 5 37.85 -10.37 -66.35
C ALA A 5 38.40 -9.39 -65.31
N SER A 6 37.90 -8.15 -65.34
CA SER A 6 38.20 -7.10 -64.38
C SER A 6 37.67 -7.46 -63.00
N ALA A 7 38.55 -7.83 -62.07
CA ALA A 7 38.20 -7.94 -60.65
C ALA A 7 37.96 -6.53 -60.06
N PRO A 8 36.91 -6.31 -59.25
CA PRO A 8 36.66 -5.02 -58.63
C PRO A 8 37.73 -4.68 -57.58
N SER A 9 38.11 -3.41 -57.50
CA SER A 9 39.21 -2.91 -56.67
C SER A 9 38.89 -2.93 -55.15
N PRO A 10 39.90 -3.07 -54.26
CA PRO A 10 39.68 -3.34 -52.82
C PRO A 10 39.26 -2.13 -51.97
N SER A 11 38.94 -0.98 -52.57
CA SER A 11 38.73 0.28 -51.83
C SER A 11 37.28 0.54 -51.38
N HIS A 12 36.34 -0.37 -51.65
CA HIS A 12 34.91 -0.16 -51.34
C HIS A 12 34.40 -0.82 -50.05
N ILE A 13 35.24 -1.56 -49.31
CA ILE A 13 34.79 -2.36 -48.14
C ILE A 13 35.01 -1.65 -46.79
N GLN A 14 35.70 -0.51 -46.73
CA GLN A 14 36.25 0.00 -45.46
C GLN A 14 35.52 1.15 -44.73
N SER A 15 34.26 1.50 -45.01
CA SER A 15 33.64 2.66 -44.32
C SER A 15 32.27 2.47 -43.67
N HIS A 16 31.72 1.25 -43.60
CA HIS A 16 30.36 1.06 -43.07
C HIS A 16 30.27 0.64 -41.59
N TRP A 17 31.33 0.06 -41.00
CA TRP A 17 31.28 -0.41 -39.60
C TRP A 17 31.11 0.73 -38.58
N ARG A 18 31.61 1.94 -38.89
CA ARG A 18 31.45 3.13 -38.03
C ARG A 18 29.98 3.57 -37.94
N GLN A 19 29.19 3.38 -38.99
CA GLN A 19 27.75 3.67 -38.97
C GLN A 19 26.99 2.68 -38.06
N TRP A 20 27.37 1.40 -38.09
CA TRP A 20 26.80 0.38 -37.20
C TRP A 20 27.17 0.60 -35.73
N VAL A 21 28.35 1.13 -35.41
CA VAL A 21 28.75 1.47 -34.04
C VAL A 21 27.84 2.55 -33.43
N TRP A 22 27.50 3.60 -34.18
CA TRP A 22 26.58 4.64 -33.68
C TRP A 22 25.15 4.13 -33.54
N ILE A 23 24.70 3.25 -34.45
CA ILE A 23 23.38 2.62 -34.35
C ILE A 23 23.31 1.73 -33.10
N LEU A 24 24.31 0.87 -32.87
CA LEU A 24 24.35 -0.01 -31.71
C LEU A 24 24.50 0.78 -30.39
N ALA A 25 25.31 1.83 -30.37
CA ALA A 25 25.44 2.71 -29.21
C ALA A 25 24.13 3.48 -28.90
N GLY A 26 23.41 3.92 -29.94
CA GLY A 26 22.10 4.56 -29.81
C GLY A 26 21.02 3.62 -29.27
N VAL A 27 20.98 2.39 -29.77
CA VAL A 27 20.05 1.36 -29.28
C VAL A 27 20.36 0.98 -27.82
N ALA A 28 21.64 0.85 -27.47
CA ALA A 28 22.06 0.58 -26.09
C ALA A 28 21.71 1.72 -25.13
N THR A 29 21.84 2.99 -25.54
CA THR A 29 21.49 4.15 -24.71
C THR A 29 19.98 4.33 -24.54
N VAL A 30 19.18 4.08 -25.58
CA VAL A 30 17.72 4.06 -25.45
C VAL A 30 17.27 2.93 -24.51
N ALA A 31 17.83 1.73 -24.65
CA ALA A 31 17.53 0.60 -23.75
C ALA A 31 17.92 0.89 -22.29
N LEU A 32 19.08 1.54 -22.06
CA LEU A 32 19.54 1.92 -20.71
C LEU A 32 18.63 2.99 -20.09
N LEU A 33 18.23 4.00 -20.87
CA LEU A 33 17.31 5.05 -20.42
C LEU A 33 15.90 4.51 -20.14
N SER A 34 15.40 3.56 -20.95
CA SER A 34 14.13 2.87 -20.70
C SER A 34 14.17 2.03 -19.43
N ALA A 35 15.29 1.35 -19.17
CA ALA A 35 15.49 0.51 -17.99
C ALA A 35 15.66 1.32 -16.69
N LEU A 36 16.19 2.54 -16.77
CA LEU A 36 16.37 3.43 -15.62
C LEU A 36 15.15 4.32 -15.34
N ALA A 37 14.33 4.64 -16.35
CA ALA A 37 13.12 5.45 -16.20
C ALA A 37 11.91 4.67 -15.66
N THR A 38 11.82 3.37 -15.96
CA THR A 38 10.73 2.49 -15.54
C THR A 38 10.58 2.33 -14.02
N PRO A 39 11.63 2.13 -13.21
CA PRO A 39 11.46 1.94 -11.76
C PRO A 39 10.96 3.21 -11.05
N LEU A 40 11.30 4.41 -11.52
CA LEU A 40 10.88 5.67 -10.88
C LEU A 40 9.50 6.17 -11.35
N PHE A 41 9.18 5.99 -12.63
CA PHE A 41 7.89 6.41 -13.19
C PHE A 41 6.74 5.51 -12.74
N VAL A 42 6.98 4.20 -12.60
CA VAL A 42 5.91 3.24 -12.29
C VAL A 42 5.68 3.09 -10.78
N SER A 43 6.73 3.12 -9.95
CA SER A 43 6.59 3.04 -8.48
C SER A 43 5.90 4.28 -7.90
N THR A 44 6.32 5.47 -8.34
CA THR A 44 5.73 6.74 -7.88
C THR A 44 4.38 6.99 -8.54
N GLY A 45 4.25 6.68 -9.83
CA GLY A 45 3.02 6.88 -10.60
C GLY A 45 1.87 5.99 -10.12
N GLY A 46 2.12 4.70 -9.89
CA GLY A 46 1.09 3.76 -9.42
C GLY A 46 0.52 4.14 -8.05
N ARG A 47 1.40 4.49 -7.10
CA ARG A 47 1.01 4.94 -5.76
C ARG A 47 0.28 6.29 -5.80
N LEU A 48 0.77 7.25 -6.58
CA LEU A 48 0.15 8.58 -6.69
C LEU A 48 -1.24 8.50 -7.33
N LEU A 49 -1.40 7.67 -8.37
CA LEU A 49 -2.69 7.47 -9.02
C LEU A 49 -3.67 6.71 -8.12
N ALA A 50 -3.20 5.70 -7.37
CA ALA A 50 -4.03 5.00 -6.39
C ALA A 50 -4.52 5.94 -5.29
N ASN A 51 -3.62 6.71 -4.66
CA ASN A 51 -4.01 7.69 -3.64
C ASN A 51 -4.98 8.74 -4.18
N ARG A 52 -4.72 9.27 -5.39
CA ARG A 52 -5.62 10.24 -6.02
C ARG A 52 -7.00 9.63 -6.34
N ALA A 53 -7.06 8.36 -6.72
CA ALA A 53 -8.33 7.68 -6.98
C ALA A 53 -9.12 7.39 -5.70
N LEU A 54 -8.43 7.06 -4.60
CA LEU A 54 -9.02 6.95 -3.26
C LEU A 54 -9.53 8.31 -2.77
N ASP A 55 -8.74 9.38 -2.91
CA ASP A 55 -9.12 10.76 -2.55
C ASP A 55 -10.27 11.30 -3.43
N ALA A 56 -10.34 10.89 -4.69
CA ALA A 56 -11.39 11.28 -5.63
C ALA A 56 -12.71 10.48 -5.45
N GLY A 57 -12.76 9.53 -4.50
CA GLY A 57 -13.94 8.70 -4.27
C GLY A 57 -14.28 7.80 -5.46
N GLN A 58 -13.29 7.43 -6.28
CA GLN A 58 -13.44 6.53 -7.42
C GLN A 58 -12.61 5.24 -7.22
N PRO A 59 -12.92 4.44 -6.18
CA PRO A 59 -12.16 3.23 -5.84
C PRO A 59 -12.09 2.22 -7.00
N ALA A 60 -13.17 2.11 -7.79
CA ALA A 60 -13.28 1.16 -8.90
C ALA A 60 -12.21 1.32 -9.99
N HIS A 61 -11.59 2.49 -10.13
CA HIS A 61 -10.51 2.71 -11.09
C HIS A 61 -9.12 2.47 -10.50
N ALA A 62 -8.98 2.34 -9.18
CA ALA A 62 -7.69 2.18 -8.50
C ALA A 62 -7.21 0.72 -8.49
N GLU A 63 -8.13 -0.24 -8.41
CA GLU A 63 -7.80 -1.67 -8.27
C GLU A 63 -6.88 -2.20 -9.39
N PRO A 64 -7.17 -1.96 -10.70
CA PRO A 64 -6.35 -2.49 -11.77
C PRO A 64 -4.92 -1.97 -11.72
N TRP A 65 -4.74 -0.70 -11.34
CA TRP A 65 -3.43 -0.07 -11.19
C TRP A 65 -2.66 -0.59 -9.98
N LEU A 66 -3.34 -0.79 -8.84
CA LEU A 66 -2.72 -1.38 -7.65
C LEU A 66 -2.28 -2.82 -7.91
N ARG A 67 -3.12 -3.63 -8.57
CA ARG A 67 -2.75 -5.00 -8.97
C ARG A 67 -1.61 -5.01 -9.98
N PHE A 68 -1.56 -4.06 -10.92
CA PHE A 68 -0.43 -3.93 -11.84
C PHE A 68 0.86 -3.54 -11.11
N ALA A 69 0.81 -2.56 -10.21
CA ALA A 69 1.94 -2.15 -9.40
C ALA A 69 2.47 -3.29 -8.52
N LEU A 70 1.57 -4.10 -7.92
CA LEU A 70 1.94 -5.30 -7.16
C LEU A 70 2.61 -6.38 -8.01
N ARG A 71 2.22 -6.56 -9.28
CA ARG A 71 2.93 -7.48 -10.18
C ARG A 71 4.38 -7.05 -10.42
N LEU A 72 4.64 -5.75 -10.44
CA LEU A 72 5.99 -5.20 -10.63
C LEU A 72 6.79 -5.18 -9.32
N HIS A 73 6.12 -4.94 -8.20
CA HIS A 73 6.70 -4.82 -6.88
C HIS A 73 5.94 -5.68 -5.84
N PRO A 74 6.03 -7.02 -5.93
CA PRO A 74 5.22 -7.94 -5.12
C PRO A 74 5.60 -7.95 -3.64
N ARG A 75 6.69 -7.27 -3.26
CA ARG A 75 7.17 -7.16 -1.88
C ARG A 75 7.00 -5.76 -1.29
N SER A 76 6.11 -4.95 -1.86
CA SER A 76 5.80 -3.62 -1.34
C SER A 76 4.68 -3.69 -0.30
N ALA A 77 5.02 -3.44 0.97
CA ALA A 77 4.05 -3.37 2.06
C ALA A 77 2.96 -2.32 1.78
N ASP A 78 3.35 -1.12 1.34
CA ASP A 78 2.43 -0.02 1.02
C ASP A 78 1.40 -0.38 -0.05
N LEU A 79 1.81 -1.10 -1.11
CA LEU A 79 0.89 -1.51 -2.16
C LEU A 79 -0.10 -2.59 -1.69
N HIS A 80 0.36 -3.49 -0.82
CA HIS A 80 -0.51 -4.44 -0.16
C HIS A 80 -1.51 -3.74 0.78
N ASP A 81 -1.07 -2.77 1.60
CA ASP A 81 -1.95 -1.98 2.46
C ASP A 81 -2.97 -1.16 1.65
N SER A 82 -2.54 -0.56 0.54
CA SER A 82 -3.41 0.23 -0.33
C SER A 82 -4.49 -0.62 -1.01
N LEU A 83 -4.12 -1.79 -1.56
CA LEU A 83 -5.09 -2.70 -2.16
C LEU A 83 -6.02 -3.31 -1.11
N GLY A 84 -5.50 -3.67 0.07
CA GLY A 84 -6.33 -4.12 1.19
C GLY A 84 -7.34 -3.06 1.61
N THR A 85 -6.92 -1.79 1.70
CA THR A 85 -7.80 -0.65 2.06
C THR A 85 -8.93 -0.49 1.06
N LEU A 86 -8.61 -0.57 -0.23
CA LEU A 86 -9.57 -0.51 -1.31
C LEU A 86 -10.61 -1.64 -1.21
N LEU A 87 -10.13 -2.89 -1.12
CA LEU A 87 -11.00 -4.08 -0.99
C LEU A 87 -11.87 -4.03 0.26
N PHE A 88 -11.33 -3.52 1.37
CA PHE A 88 -12.06 -3.36 2.62
C PHE A 88 -13.20 -2.35 2.48
N ALA A 89 -12.96 -1.22 1.80
CA ALA A 89 -13.97 -0.21 1.51
C ALA A 89 -15.09 -0.74 0.60
N GLU A 90 -14.77 -1.67 -0.30
CA GLU A 90 -15.73 -2.34 -1.18
C GLU A 90 -16.48 -3.51 -0.51
N GLY A 91 -16.15 -3.84 0.75
CA GLY A 91 -16.77 -4.92 1.50
C GLY A 91 -16.15 -6.31 1.26
N HIS A 92 -15.08 -6.41 0.46
CA HIS A 92 -14.30 -7.63 0.24
C HIS A 92 -13.35 -7.91 1.42
N THR A 93 -13.89 -7.94 2.65
CA THR A 93 -13.10 -7.97 3.89
C THR A 93 -12.16 -9.17 4.01
N ALA A 94 -12.56 -10.35 3.54
CA ALA A 94 -11.70 -11.54 3.61
C ALA A 94 -10.47 -11.43 2.70
N GLU A 95 -10.60 -10.85 1.50
CA GLU A 95 -9.47 -10.62 0.60
C GLU A 95 -8.59 -9.47 1.11
N ALA A 96 -9.21 -8.41 1.65
CA ALA A 96 -8.49 -7.31 2.30
C ALA A 96 -7.59 -7.81 3.44
N LEU A 97 -8.09 -8.74 4.27
CA LEU A 97 -7.34 -9.36 5.36
C LEU A 97 -6.03 -9.99 4.87
N VAL A 98 -6.06 -10.70 3.73
CA VAL A 98 -4.87 -11.33 3.15
C VAL A 98 -3.85 -10.26 2.74
N HIS A 99 -4.30 -9.17 2.12
CA HIS A 99 -3.42 -8.08 1.72
C HIS A 99 -2.83 -7.33 2.92
N PHE A 100 -3.63 -7.04 3.96
CA PHE A 100 -3.12 -6.41 5.18
C PHE A 100 -2.12 -7.31 5.92
N ALA A 101 -2.39 -8.62 6.01
CA ALA A 101 -1.46 -9.58 6.60
C ALA A 101 -0.12 -9.59 5.84
N GLN A 102 -0.17 -9.62 4.51
CA GLN A 102 1.02 -9.55 3.68
C GLN A 102 1.79 -8.23 3.86
N ALA A 103 1.09 -7.10 4.05
CA ALA A 103 1.73 -5.82 4.34
C ALA A 103 2.45 -5.83 5.69
N VAL A 104 1.82 -6.37 6.74
CA VAL A 104 2.42 -6.53 8.08
C VAL A 104 3.61 -7.49 8.05
N ASP A 105 3.53 -8.59 7.30
CA ASP A 105 4.64 -9.55 7.15
C ASP A 105 5.85 -8.94 6.42
N LEU A 106 5.60 -8.03 5.47
CA LEU A 106 6.64 -7.32 4.73
C LEU A 106 7.24 -6.17 5.55
N ASP A 107 6.41 -5.44 6.28
CA ASP A 107 6.80 -4.33 7.15
C ASP A 107 5.90 -4.26 8.39
N GLY A 108 6.37 -4.85 9.49
CA GLY A 108 5.68 -4.82 10.77
C GLY A 108 5.65 -3.44 11.45
N SER A 109 6.42 -2.46 10.95
CA SER A 109 6.46 -1.08 11.47
C SER A 109 5.45 -0.15 10.79
N LEU A 110 4.75 -0.63 9.76
CA LEU A 110 3.71 0.12 9.07
C LEU A 110 2.44 0.20 9.93
N ALA A 111 2.31 1.28 10.70
CA ALA A 111 1.21 1.48 11.63
C ALA A 111 -0.19 1.40 10.98
N THR A 112 -0.33 1.85 9.72
CA THR A 112 -1.60 1.79 8.97
C THR A 112 -2.01 0.36 8.69
N ALA A 113 -1.08 -0.48 8.21
CA ALA A 113 -1.33 -1.89 7.94
C ALA A 113 -1.69 -2.66 9.22
N GLN A 114 -1.01 -2.37 10.33
CA GLN A 114 -1.34 -2.95 11.65
C GLN A 114 -2.78 -2.59 12.08
N ASN A 115 -3.16 -1.31 11.96
CA ASN A 115 -4.52 -0.86 12.25
C ASN A 115 -5.55 -1.51 11.33
N ASN A 116 -5.28 -1.53 10.04
CA ASN A 116 -6.19 -2.03 9.02
C ASN A 116 -6.42 -3.54 9.13
N LEU A 117 -5.37 -4.31 9.44
CA LEU A 117 -5.47 -5.74 9.75
C LEU A 117 -6.38 -5.97 10.97
N GLY A 118 -6.15 -5.21 12.04
CA GLY A 118 -7.00 -5.24 13.24
C GLY A 118 -8.46 -4.88 12.95
N ALA A 119 -8.70 -3.84 12.16
CA ALA A 119 -10.04 -3.41 11.75
C ALA A 119 -10.76 -4.49 10.91
N ALA A 120 -10.04 -5.14 9.99
CA ALA A 120 -10.57 -6.25 9.21
C ALA A 120 -10.98 -7.44 10.10
N LEU A 121 -10.15 -7.81 11.08
CA LEU A 121 -10.47 -8.85 12.05
C LEU A 121 -11.70 -8.50 12.91
N LEU A 122 -11.87 -7.23 13.29
CA LEU A 122 -13.08 -6.77 13.99
C LEU A 122 -14.34 -6.91 13.13
N ASN A 123 -14.25 -6.57 11.84
CA ASN A 123 -15.36 -6.74 10.90
C ASN A 123 -15.72 -8.23 10.74
N LEU A 124 -14.72 -9.10 10.64
CA LEU A 124 -14.87 -10.56 10.64
C LEU A 124 -15.25 -11.19 11.99
N ARG A 125 -15.63 -10.38 12.99
CA ARG A 125 -16.07 -10.83 14.32
C ARG A 125 -15.00 -11.62 15.10
N GLN A 126 -13.73 -11.31 14.87
CA GLN A 126 -12.57 -11.91 15.56
C GLN A 126 -11.84 -10.87 16.45
N PRO A 127 -12.51 -10.31 17.48
CA PRO A 127 -11.95 -9.21 18.26
C PRO A 127 -10.70 -9.59 19.06
N ALA A 128 -10.61 -10.83 19.57
CA ALA A 128 -9.43 -11.29 20.32
C ALA A 128 -8.17 -11.33 19.43
N ALA A 129 -8.31 -11.74 18.17
CA ALA A 129 -7.20 -11.75 17.21
C ALA A 129 -6.79 -10.34 16.78
N ALA A 130 -7.69 -9.35 16.83
CA ALA A 130 -7.42 -7.98 16.44
C ALA A 130 -6.53 -7.22 17.44
N ILE A 131 -6.65 -7.52 18.74
CA ILE A 131 -5.96 -6.81 19.83
C ILE A 131 -4.45 -6.64 19.62
N PRO A 132 -3.65 -7.69 19.34
CA PRO A 132 -2.19 -7.53 19.20
C PRO A 132 -1.81 -6.58 18.05
N TYR A 133 -2.51 -6.63 16.92
CA TYR A 133 -2.25 -5.74 15.78
C TYR A 133 -2.63 -4.29 16.10
N LEU A 134 -3.76 -4.08 16.80
CA LEU A 134 -4.20 -2.75 17.22
C LEU A 134 -3.30 -2.15 18.32
N GLN A 135 -2.79 -2.97 19.24
CA GLN A 135 -1.78 -2.57 20.21
C GLN A 135 -0.47 -2.16 19.52
N ALA A 136 -0.03 -2.91 18.51
CA ALA A 136 1.13 -2.53 17.70
C ALA A 136 0.88 -1.20 16.98
N ALA A 137 -0.29 -1.01 16.37
CA ALA A 137 -0.64 0.21 15.67
C ALA A 137 -0.58 1.47 16.57
N VAL A 138 -1.14 1.42 17.78
CA VAL A 138 -1.10 2.55 18.72
C VAL A 138 0.30 2.79 19.31
N THR A 139 1.13 1.76 19.35
CA THR A 139 2.54 1.87 19.77
C THR A 139 3.36 2.58 18.69
N LEU A 140 3.17 2.18 17.42
CA LEU A 140 3.87 2.74 16.26
C LEU A 140 3.39 4.15 15.94
N ASN A 141 2.10 4.43 16.14
CA ASN A 141 1.52 5.77 15.97
C ASN A 141 0.65 6.16 17.18
N PRO A 142 1.26 6.75 18.23
CA PRO A 142 0.54 7.20 19.42
C PRO A 142 -0.43 8.37 19.19
N GLY A 143 -0.42 8.99 18.00
CA GLY A 143 -1.34 10.06 17.61
C GLY A 143 -2.54 9.58 16.78
N GLY A 144 -2.63 8.28 16.47
CA GLY A 144 -3.69 7.74 15.62
C GLY A 144 -5.00 7.47 16.37
N ALA A 145 -5.94 8.42 16.36
CA ALA A 145 -7.25 8.29 17.01
C ALA A 145 -8.00 7.01 16.57
N THR A 146 -7.98 6.71 15.27
CA THR A 146 -8.67 5.54 14.70
C THR A 146 -8.18 4.22 15.30
N ALA A 147 -6.87 4.09 15.52
CA ALA A 147 -6.28 2.87 16.07
C ALA A 147 -6.71 2.67 17.53
N PHE A 148 -6.77 3.74 18.31
CA PHE A 148 -7.31 3.69 19.67
C PHE A 148 -8.81 3.36 19.71
N ALA A 149 -9.60 3.91 18.78
CA ALA A 149 -11.03 3.60 18.70
C ALA A 149 -11.27 2.11 18.35
N ASN A 150 -10.52 1.59 17.38
CA ASN A 150 -10.57 0.17 17.02
C ASN A 150 -10.10 -0.72 18.19
N LEU A 151 -9.03 -0.33 18.90
CA LEU A 151 -8.55 -1.06 20.07
C LEU A 151 -9.60 -1.08 21.19
N GLY A 152 -10.26 0.05 21.44
CA GLY A 152 -11.38 0.14 22.39
C GLY A 152 -12.53 -0.78 21.99
N GLN A 153 -12.86 -0.84 20.70
CA GLN A 153 -13.89 -1.75 20.18
C GLN A 153 -13.49 -3.22 20.36
N ALA A 154 -12.23 -3.57 20.13
CA ALA A 154 -11.73 -4.92 20.33
C ALA A 154 -11.87 -5.35 21.79
N TYR A 155 -11.39 -4.52 22.72
CA TYR A 155 -11.50 -4.77 24.16
C TYR A 155 -12.95 -4.87 24.63
N TYR A 156 -13.82 -3.98 24.17
CA TYR A 156 -15.24 -4.01 24.50
C TYR A 156 -15.88 -5.34 24.07
N ARG A 157 -15.61 -5.82 22.86
CA ARG A 157 -16.18 -7.07 22.33
C ARG A 157 -15.66 -8.32 23.03
N VAL A 158 -14.50 -8.27 23.69
CA VAL A 158 -13.98 -9.37 24.54
C VAL A 158 -14.29 -9.19 26.03
N GLY A 159 -15.05 -8.15 26.41
CA GLY A 159 -15.47 -7.90 27.79
C GLY A 159 -14.44 -7.20 28.68
N GLN A 160 -13.33 -6.71 28.12
CA GLN A 160 -12.31 -5.95 28.86
C GLN A 160 -12.71 -4.47 28.93
N LEU A 161 -13.73 -4.15 29.74
CA LEU A 161 -14.39 -2.84 29.75
C LEU A 161 -13.47 -1.68 30.18
N ASP A 162 -12.59 -1.89 31.18
CA ASP A 162 -11.67 -0.85 31.65
C ASP A 162 -10.66 -0.48 30.55
N ALA A 163 -10.05 -1.48 29.92
CA ALA A 163 -9.13 -1.28 28.80
C ALA A 163 -9.83 -0.63 27.59
N ALA A 164 -11.08 -1.00 27.34
CA ALA A 164 -11.90 -0.36 26.30
C ALA A 164 -12.11 1.13 26.59
N LEU A 165 -12.48 1.47 27.82
CA LEU A 165 -12.71 2.85 28.24
C LEU A 165 -11.45 3.70 28.09
N THR A 166 -10.30 3.21 28.56
CA THR A 166 -9.01 3.90 28.39
C THR A 166 -8.68 4.14 26.93
N ALA A 167 -8.86 3.14 26.06
CA ALA A 167 -8.60 3.29 24.64
C ALA A 167 -9.55 4.29 23.97
N TYR A 168 -10.85 4.25 24.28
CA TYR A 168 -11.81 5.22 23.75
C TYR A 168 -11.57 6.64 24.25
N GLN A 169 -11.20 6.82 25.52
CA GLN A 169 -10.80 8.12 26.06
C GLN A 169 -9.62 8.67 25.28
N ARG A 170 -8.60 7.84 25.02
CA ARG A 170 -7.45 8.29 24.25
C ARG A 170 -7.79 8.65 22.81
N ALA A 171 -8.64 7.87 22.14
CA ALA A 171 -9.15 8.22 20.83
C ALA A 171 -9.90 9.56 20.83
N TYR A 172 -10.73 9.82 21.84
CA TYR A 172 -11.50 11.06 21.98
C TYR A 172 -10.60 12.27 22.26
N GLU A 173 -9.56 12.12 23.09
CA GLU A 173 -8.56 13.16 23.32
C GLU A 173 -7.80 13.55 22.04
N LEU A 174 -7.55 12.58 21.16
CA LEU A 174 -6.83 12.79 19.90
C LEU A 174 -7.73 13.40 18.82
N ASP A 175 -8.96 12.91 18.68
CA ASP A 175 -9.95 13.45 17.76
C ASP A 175 -11.38 13.33 18.33
N PRO A 176 -11.90 14.42 18.93
CA PRO A 176 -13.25 14.45 19.49
C PRO A 176 -14.36 14.29 18.45
N THR A 177 -14.08 14.50 17.16
CA THR A 177 -15.09 14.46 16.09
C THR A 177 -15.29 13.06 15.52
N GLN A 178 -14.29 12.18 15.69
CA GLN A 178 -14.32 10.81 15.17
C GLN A 178 -15.19 9.87 16.01
N LEU A 179 -15.29 10.11 17.33
CA LEU A 179 -16.10 9.31 18.22
C LEU A 179 -17.46 9.98 18.45
N ASP A 180 -18.51 9.33 17.94
CA ASP A 180 -19.88 9.74 18.22
C ASP A 180 -20.09 9.70 19.75
N ALA A 181 -20.53 10.81 20.36
CA ALA A 181 -20.58 11.02 21.81
C ALA A 181 -21.34 9.93 22.60
N ARG A 182 -22.15 9.12 21.91
CA ARG A 182 -22.83 7.92 22.43
C ARG A 182 -21.91 6.77 22.83
N ALA A 183 -20.70 6.69 22.29
CA ALA A 183 -19.69 5.69 22.64
C ALA A 183 -19.01 6.03 23.97
N VAL A 184 -18.76 7.32 24.23
CA VAL A 184 -18.14 7.80 25.47
C VAL A 184 -19.18 7.98 26.58
N GLY A 185 -20.32 8.62 26.27
CA GLY A 185 -21.31 9.03 27.26
C GLY A 185 -22.13 7.90 27.91
N ARG A 186 -22.29 6.74 27.27
CA ARG A 186 -23.01 5.61 27.90
C ARG A 186 -22.22 4.97 29.03
N HIS A 187 -20.88 5.06 29.02
CA HIS A 187 -20.05 4.54 30.10
C HIS A 187 -19.95 5.52 31.28
N SER A 188 -19.94 6.83 31.02
CA SER A 188 -19.92 7.85 32.08
C SER A 188 -21.20 7.85 32.92
N VAL A 189 -22.37 7.62 32.31
CA VAL A 189 -23.66 7.63 33.01
C VAL A 189 -23.88 6.35 33.84
N GLN A 190 -23.28 5.22 33.45
CA GLN A 190 -23.41 3.96 34.19
C GLN A 190 -22.44 3.85 35.39
N ASN A 191 -21.35 4.62 35.40
CA ASN A 191 -20.32 4.57 36.45
C ASN A 191 -20.30 5.77 37.41
N GLY A 192 -21.27 6.67 37.35
CA GLY A 192 -21.50 7.66 38.41
C GLY A 192 -20.34 8.62 38.67
N VAL A 193 -19.63 9.07 37.63
CA VAL A 193 -18.61 10.12 37.75
C VAL A 193 -19.11 11.40 37.07
N ILE A 194 -19.86 12.20 37.82
CA ILE A 194 -19.92 13.66 37.76
C ILE A 194 -20.05 14.17 39.20
#